data_AF-A0A162KCP1-F1
#
_entry.id   AF-A0A162KCP1-F1
#
_cell.length_a   1.000
_cell.length_b   1.000
_cell.length_c   1.000
_cell.angle_alpha   90.00
_cell.angle_beta   90.00
_cell.angle_gamma   90.00
#
_symmetry.space_group_name_H-M   'P 1'
#
loop_
_entity.id
_entity.type
_entity.pdbx_description
1 polymer ?
#
loop_
_entity_poly.entity_id
_entity_poly.type
_entity_poly.pdbx_seq_one_letter_code
_entity_poly.pdbx_strand_id
1 'polypeptide(L)'
;MDESKTLSVSTLTLPPTSLTPGLSLFQSVLNRHSDSREERKEDLTINEIVATPPVSLTLTSLKVADPRLLKFWSLLLGGVAVFLSWLLLFSWCAKVWRPPANFEDAFKLSAATFSDTVSGTNSPVSLVCVDIWFALALMAAVDAFAIVVNLNRSLIHQFHYFVSLRMMVLAFIVSTAAYFLHGNEHSARHQVYRLAAAVFLGSALYAVSVVVLDRLHKLLPVRGIGESPGSLQKFSEHMCLFDLPWKRAIMLATVNGAVGFLLTTLVPAKWSILNPVVHITWEVTFLGLMGTKQTPRYIWFATPVVQASTCTDWGLRQVAAAPRLVIRPWVFLAFMLAGRLMFDIHLHTVFRHRRDFHWARKEALVPTSRLLAFFAAGLIIEFMGLPVVTLIKPLAVLFLHAFGVLVFLLPSSYGLAFDKIKSIRRY
;
A
#
# COMPACT_ATOMS: atom_id res chain seq x y z
N MET A 1 -6.92 6.60 85.95
CA MET A 1 -5.97 7.63 85.51
C MET A 1 -5.46 7.21 84.15
N ASP A 2 -6.25 7.23 83.08
CA ASP A 2 -7.23 8.20 82.55
C ASP A 2 -6.71 8.46 81.14
N GLU A 3 -7.37 7.87 80.15
CA GLU A 3 -8.29 8.57 79.25
C GLU A 3 -7.59 9.45 78.21
N SER A 4 -7.75 8.99 76.96
CA SER A 4 -8.18 9.75 75.78
C SER A 4 -7.43 11.05 75.40
N LYS A 5 -6.96 11.11 74.15
CA LYS A 5 -7.74 11.73 73.07
C LYS A 5 -7.06 11.62 71.70
N THR A 6 -7.88 11.17 70.77
CA THR A 6 -7.84 11.33 69.32
C THR A 6 -7.57 12.76 68.88
N LEU A 7 -6.79 12.93 67.80
CA LEU A 7 -6.92 14.07 66.88
C LEU A 7 -6.68 13.62 65.43
N SER A 8 -7.77 13.64 64.68
CA SER A 8 -7.93 13.48 63.24
C SER A 8 -7.65 14.80 62.51
N VAL A 9 -6.87 14.78 61.42
CA VAL A 9 -6.89 15.82 60.34
C VAL A 9 -6.42 15.15 59.03
N SER A 10 -7.35 14.69 58.19
CA SER A 10 -7.84 15.33 56.95
C SER A 10 -7.03 15.00 55.70
N THR A 11 -7.52 13.98 55.00
CA THR A 11 -7.18 13.59 53.63
C THR A 11 -7.56 14.70 52.66
N LEU A 12 -6.57 15.28 51.99
CA LEU A 12 -6.79 16.30 50.96
C LEU A 12 -7.07 15.61 49.63
N THR A 13 -8.35 15.32 49.38
CA THR A 13 -8.89 14.92 48.09
C THR A 13 -8.86 16.11 47.12
N LEU A 14 -8.04 16.01 46.07
CA LEU A 14 -8.12 16.90 44.91
C LEU A 14 -9.21 16.41 43.95
N PRO A 15 -9.99 17.32 43.35
CA PRO A 15 -11.11 16.98 42.48
C PRO A 15 -10.63 16.43 41.11
N PRO A 16 -11.38 15.51 40.48
CA PRO A 16 -11.13 15.13 39.10
C PRO A 16 -11.55 16.29 38.19
N THR A 17 -10.57 16.95 37.59
CA THR A 17 -10.80 17.89 36.50
C THR A 17 -11.28 17.14 35.27
N SER A 18 -12.55 17.35 34.97
CA SER A 18 -13.15 17.17 33.65
C SER A 18 -12.41 18.05 32.64
N LEU A 19 -11.98 17.48 31.51
CA LEU A 19 -11.91 18.08 30.17
C LEU A 19 -11.19 17.15 29.19
N THR A 20 -11.96 16.46 28.34
CA THR A 20 -11.64 16.26 26.91
C THR A 20 -12.95 15.84 26.21
N PRO A 21 -13.69 16.76 25.56
CA PRO A 21 -14.97 16.46 24.92
C PRO A 21 -14.85 15.67 23.60
N GLY A 22 -13.65 15.32 23.16
CA GLY A 22 -13.42 14.68 21.85
C GLY A 22 -13.49 13.15 21.83
N LEU A 23 -13.32 12.48 22.97
CA LEU A 23 -13.30 11.01 23.06
C LEU A 23 -14.68 10.40 23.32
N SER A 24 -15.59 11.14 23.99
CA SER A 24 -16.95 10.66 24.28
C SER A 24 -17.82 10.53 23.03
N LEU A 25 -17.56 11.33 21.99
CA LEU A 25 -18.29 11.26 20.72
C LEU A 25 -17.87 10.04 19.87
N PHE A 26 -16.60 9.65 19.94
CA PHE A 26 -16.11 8.42 19.28
C PHE A 26 -16.59 7.15 20.01
N GLN A 27 -16.67 7.20 21.34
CA GLN A 27 -17.13 6.09 22.18
C GLN A 27 -18.66 5.92 22.12
N SER A 28 -19.43 7.01 21.96
CA SER A 28 -20.90 6.91 21.78
C SER A 28 -21.30 6.38 20.40
N VAL A 29 -20.51 6.66 19.36
CA VAL A 29 -20.69 6.08 18.01
C VAL A 29 -20.35 4.59 17.99
N LEU A 30 -19.32 4.17 18.76
CA LEU A 30 -18.97 2.75 18.93
C LEU A 30 -20.01 1.99 19.76
N ASN A 31 -20.54 2.57 20.84
CA ASN A 31 -21.56 1.92 21.68
C ASN A 31 -22.93 1.79 20.98
N ARG A 32 -23.35 2.77 20.14
CA ARG A 32 -24.57 2.62 19.31
C ARG A 32 -24.50 1.46 18.32
N HIS A 33 -23.29 1.03 17.94
CA HIS A 33 -23.11 -0.12 17.05
C HIS A 33 -23.05 -1.46 17.77
N SER A 34 -22.87 -1.47 19.10
CA SER A 34 -22.90 -2.67 19.94
C SER A 34 -24.34 -3.05 20.30
N ASP A 35 -25.16 -2.09 20.72
CA ASP A 35 -26.52 -2.35 21.23
C ASP A 35 -27.53 -2.72 20.14
N SER A 36 -27.23 -2.46 18.86
CA SER A 36 -28.11 -2.83 17.73
C SER A 36 -27.88 -4.26 17.20
N ARG A 37 -27.04 -5.06 17.87
CA ARG A 37 -26.68 -6.42 17.42
C ARG A 37 -27.12 -7.57 18.33
N GLU A 38 -27.64 -7.30 19.53
CA GLU A 38 -28.07 -8.36 20.45
C GLU A 38 -29.55 -8.76 20.31
N GLU A 39 -30.37 -8.01 19.56
CA GLU A 39 -31.83 -8.23 19.52
C GLU A 39 -32.36 -8.92 18.25
N ARG A 40 -31.54 -9.73 17.56
CA ARG A 40 -32.03 -10.52 16.41
C ARG A 40 -31.41 -11.91 16.33
N LYS A 41 -31.64 -12.68 17.39
CA LYS A 41 -31.55 -14.15 17.41
C LYS A 41 -32.96 -14.72 17.62
N GLU A 42 -33.82 -14.58 16.62
CA GLU A 42 -35.03 -15.40 16.52
C GLU A 42 -35.17 -15.87 15.07
N ASP A 43 -35.11 -17.19 14.94
CA ASP A 43 -35.81 -18.05 13.98
C ASP A 43 -35.89 -17.61 12.52
N LEU A 44 -34.93 -18.11 11.72
CA LEU A 44 -35.13 -18.35 10.29
C LEU A 44 -34.51 -19.70 9.91
N THR A 45 -35.20 -20.78 10.30
CA THR A 45 -35.17 -22.07 9.62
C THR A 45 -35.85 -21.92 8.26
N ILE A 46 -35.08 -21.56 7.23
CA ILE A 46 -35.50 -21.72 5.83
C ILE A 46 -34.61 -22.78 5.19
N ASN A 47 -35.14 -23.99 5.17
CA ASN A 47 -34.78 -25.03 4.22
C ASN A 47 -35.25 -24.57 2.84
N GLU A 48 -34.38 -23.92 2.09
CA GLU A 48 -34.48 -23.90 0.63
C GLU A 48 -33.05 -23.90 0.08
N ILE A 49 -32.57 -25.12 -0.18
CA ILE A 49 -31.34 -25.37 -0.92
C ILE A 49 -31.64 -24.95 -2.37
N VAL A 50 -31.54 -23.65 -2.64
CA VAL A 50 -31.31 -23.17 -4.00
C VAL A 50 -29.88 -23.59 -4.31
N ALA A 51 -29.76 -24.72 -5.03
CA ALA A 51 -28.54 -25.14 -5.67
C ALA A 51 -28.08 -24.02 -6.62
N THR A 52 -27.32 -23.07 -6.08
CA THR A 52 -26.54 -22.16 -6.89
C THR A 52 -25.43 -22.99 -7.52
N PRO A 53 -25.39 -23.15 -8.85
CA PRO A 53 -24.33 -23.93 -9.46
C PRO A 53 -23.00 -23.28 -9.11
N PRO A 54 -21.96 -24.07 -8.77
CA PRO A 54 -20.63 -23.54 -8.58
C PRO A 54 -20.15 -23.06 -9.95
N VAL A 55 -20.30 -21.77 -10.22
CA VAL A 55 -19.56 -21.11 -11.30
C VAL A 55 -18.13 -20.95 -10.79
N SER A 56 -17.42 -22.07 -10.64
CA SER A 56 -16.00 -22.07 -10.89
C SER A 56 -15.88 -21.65 -12.34
N LEU A 57 -15.52 -20.39 -12.57
CA LEU A 57 -15.13 -19.86 -13.87
C LEU A 57 -13.87 -20.60 -14.31
N THR A 58 -14.02 -21.85 -14.73
CA THR A 58 -13.08 -22.51 -15.63
C THR A 58 -13.16 -21.69 -16.91
N LEU A 59 -12.14 -20.85 -17.09
CA LEU A 59 -11.93 -19.91 -18.20
C LEU A 59 -11.79 -20.61 -19.56
N THR A 60 -12.34 -21.81 -19.73
CA THR A 60 -12.12 -22.73 -20.84
C THR A 60 -13.31 -22.83 -21.80
N SER A 61 -14.47 -22.24 -21.50
CA SER A 61 -15.58 -22.13 -22.48
C SER A 61 -16.32 -20.79 -22.37
N LEU A 62 -15.59 -19.70 -22.50
CA LEU A 62 -16.17 -18.38 -22.69
C LEU A 62 -16.88 -18.33 -24.04
N LYS A 63 -18.21 -18.52 -24.07
CA LYS A 63 -19.03 -17.97 -25.15
C LYS A 63 -18.81 -16.46 -25.11
N VAL A 64 -18.03 -15.95 -26.06
CA VAL A 64 -17.64 -14.54 -26.22
C VAL A 64 -18.85 -13.59 -26.26
N ALA A 65 -20.06 -14.12 -26.43
CA ALA A 65 -21.32 -13.39 -26.51
C ALA A 65 -22.04 -13.10 -25.17
N ASP A 66 -21.49 -13.41 -23.99
CA ASP A 66 -22.15 -13.01 -22.72
C ASP A 66 -22.07 -11.48 -22.53
N PRO A 67 -23.21 -10.75 -22.54
CA PRO A 67 -23.23 -9.30 -22.38
C PRO A 67 -22.65 -8.82 -21.04
N ARG A 68 -22.68 -9.66 -19.99
CA ARG A 68 -22.09 -9.33 -18.69
C ARG A 68 -20.57 -9.35 -18.73
N LEU A 69 -20.01 -10.28 -19.48
CA LEU A 69 -18.57 -10.34 -19.72
C LEU A 69 -18.10 -9.12 -20.53
N LEU A 70 -18.85 -8.74 -21.57
CA LEU A 70 -18.56 -7.53 -22.34
C LEU A 70 -18.59 -6.29 -21.44
N LYS A 71 -19.63 -6.16 -20.59
CA LYS A 71 -19.76 -5.09 -19.59
C LYS A 71 -18.58 -5.08 -18.60
N PHE A 72 -18.12 -6.24 -18.14
CA PHE A 72 -16.96 -6.37 -17.27
C PHE A 72 -15.68 -5.82 -17.92
N TRP A 73 -15.37 -6.28 -19.13
CA TRP A 73 -14.18 -5.82 -19.85
C TRP A 73 -14.27 -4.34 -20.23
N SER A 74 -15.44 -3.84 -20.63
CA SER A 74 -15.61 -2.42 -20.92
C SER A 74 -15.41 -1.55 -19.69
N LEU A 75 -15.91 -1.97 -18.51
CA LEU A 75 -15.70 -1.27 -17.25
C LEU A 75 -14.22 -1.29 -16.85
N LEU A 76 -13.53 -2.41 -17.02
CA LEU A 76 -12.12 -2.53 -16.68
C LEU A 76 -11.25 -1.65 -17.60
N LEU A 77 -11.44 -1.75 -18.92
CA LEU A 77 -10.72 -0.94 -19.91
C LEU A 77 -11.03 0.55 -19.73
N GLY A 78 -12.29 0.91 -19.47
CA GLY A 78 -12.68 2.27 -19.15
C GLY A 78 -11.98 2.81 -17.91
N GLY A 79 -11.91 2.04 -16.83
CA GLY A 79 -11.19 2.44 -15.61
C GLY A 79 -9.68 2.60 -15.84
N VAL A 80 -9.06 1.75 -16.66
CA VAL A 80 -7.65 1.90 -17.06
C VAL A 80 -7.44 3.16 -17.90
N ALA A 81 -8.32 3.45 -18.86
CA ALA A 81 -8.26 4.66 -19.67
C ALA A 81 -8.42 5.94 -18.82
N VAL A 82 -9.30 5.91 -17.81
CA VAL A 82 -9.45 6.99 -16.83
C VAL A 82 -8.16 7.16 -16.02
N PHE A 83 -7.53 6.06 -15.58
CA PHE A 83 -6.25 6.12 -14.87
C PHE A 83 -5.16 6.77 -15.72
N LEU A 84 -5.01 6.36 -16.98
CA LEU A 84 -4.01 6.94 -17.88
C LEU A 84 -4.27 8.44 -18.13
N SER A 85 -5.53 8.83 -18.31
CA SER A 85 -5.91 10.25 -18.45
C SER A 85 -5.52 11.07 -17.22
N TRP A 86 -5.82 10.58 -16.01
CA TRP A 86 -5.40 11.25 -14.77
C TRP A 86 -3.90 11.26 -14.57
N LEU A 87 -3.20 10.19 -14.96
CA LEU A 87 -1.74 10.11 -14.87
C LEU A 87 -1.09 11.17 -15.77
N LEU A 88 -1.59 11.35 -16.99
CA LEU A 88 -1.14 12.40 -17.90
C LEU A 88 -1.41 13.79 -17.30
N LEU A 89 -2.62 14.02 -16.76
CA LEU A 89 -2.98 15.30 -16.15
C LEU A 89 -2.08 15.64 -14.95
N PHE A 90 -1.91 14.70 -14.01
CA PHE A 90 -1.03 14.92 -12.85
C PHE A 90 0.43 15.07 -13.25
N SER A 91 0.92 14.28 -14.21
CA SER A 91 2.29 14.42 -14.72
C SER A 91 2.53 15.79 -15.36
N TRP A 92 1.55 16.31 -16.08
CA TRP A 92 1.57 17.65 -16.67
C TRP A 92 1.58 18.74 -15.59
N CYS A 93 0.64 18.69 -14.64
CA CYS A 93 0.57 19.62 -13.50
C CYS A 93 1.85 19.59 -12.66
N ALA A 94 2.41 18.41 -12.46
CA ALA A 94 3.62 18.17 -11.71
C ALA A 94 4.89 18.57 -12.45
N LYS A 95 4.79 19.00 -13.73
CA LYS A 95 5.91 19.34 -14.61
C LYS A 95 6.92 18.19 -14.76
N VAL A 96 6.47 16.96 -14.59
CA VAL A 96 7.29 15.74 -14.77
C VAL A 96 7.51 15.46 -16.24
N TRP A 97 6.47 15.69 -17.05
CA TRP A 97 6.52 15.54 -18.50
C TRP A 97 6.96 16.86 -19.15
N ARG A 98 8.25 17.19 -19.04
CA ARG A 98 8.89 18.09 -20.01
C ARG A 98 9.63 17.19 -21.00
N PRO A 99 9.10 16.98 -22.23
CA PRO A 99 9.88 16.28 -23.23
C PRO A 99 11.19 17.08 -23.39
N PRO A 100 12.36 16.42 -23.33
CA PRO A 100 13.59 17.09 -23.70
C PRO A 100 13.41 17.64 -25.11
N ALA A 101 13.86 18.87 -25.35
CA ALA A 101 13.65 19.56 -26.62
C ALA A 101 14.12 18.73 -27.83
N ASN A 102 15.05 17.79 -27.62
CA ASN A 102 15.47 16.78 -28.58
C ASN A 102 15.44 15.37 -27.96
N PHE A 103 14.76 14.43 -28.62
CA PHE A 103 14.65 13.03 -28.18
C PHE A 103 16.01 12.28 -28.25
N GLU A 104 16.91 12.68 -29.16
CA GLU A 104 18.27 12.15 -29.25
C GLU A 104 19.17 12.61 -28.09
N ASP A 105 18.98 13.85 -27.62
CA ASP A 105 19.71 14.34 -26.45
C ASP A 105 19.24 13.59 -25.21
N ALA A 106 17.97 13.22 -25.07
CA ALA A 106 17.49 12.40 -23.93
C ALA A 106 18.31 11.10 -23.72
N PHE A 107 18.74 10.47 -24.81
CA PHE A 107 19.54 9.24 -24.79
C PHE A 107 21.05 9.51 -24.65
N LYS A 108 21.58 10.60 -25.24
CA LYS A 108 23.01 10.98 -25.22
C LYS A 108 23.40 11.76 -23.95
N LEU A 109 22.51 12.61 -23.43
CA LEU A 109 22.63 13.41 -22.20
C LEU A 109 22.69 12.53 -20.93
N SER A 110 22.31 11.25 -21.05
CA SER A 110 22.40 10.28 -19.96
C SER A 110 23.83 9.80 -19.65
N ALA A 111 24.82 10.07 -20.51
CA ALA A 111 26.23 9.73 -20.24
C ALA A 111 27.06 10.97 -19.85
N ALA A 112 26.80 12.13 -20.46
CA ALA A 112 27.62 13.33 -20.29
C ALA A 112 27.12 14.31 -19.21
N THR A 113 25.81 14.38 -18.93
CA THR A 113 25.24 15.40 -18.03
C THR A 113 25.07 14.93 -16.59
N PHE A 114 25.47 13.68 -16.29
CA PHE A 114 25.55 13.20 -14.91
C PHE A 114 26.66 13.91 -14.11
N SER A 115 27.66 14.51 -14.77
CA SER A 115 28.67 15.33 -14.10
C SER A 115 28.14 16.72 -13.71
N ASP A 116 27.28 17.32 -14.54
CA ASP A 116 26.89 18.74 -14.37
C ASP A 116 25.52 18.95 -13.69
N THR A 117 24.62 17.97 -13.66
CA THR A 117 23.34 18.07 -12.91
C THR A 117 23.40 17.53 -11.48
N VAL A 118 24.47 16.84 -11.09
CA VAL A 118 24.77 16.51 -9.68
C VAL A 118 25.20 17.77 -8.89
N SER A 119 25.44 18.90 -9.58
CA SER A 119 25.81 20.19 -8.98
C SER A 119 24.67 20.90 -8.24
N GLY A 120 23.42 20.44 -8.34
CA GLY A 120 22.28 21.10 -7.71
C GLY A 120 21.36 20.14 -6.98
N THR A 121 21.56 19.99 -5.66
CA THR A 121 20.62 19.57 -4.61
C THR A 121 20.70 18.16 -3.99
N ASN A 122 21.17 17.10 -4.67
CA ASN A 122 21.23 15.75 -4.08
C ASN A 122 22.66 15.20 -4.05
N SER A 123 23.18 14.88 -2.86
CA SER A 123 24.49 14.25 -2.72
C SER A 123 24.49 12.85 -3.36
N PRO A 124 25.61 12.35 -3.93
CA PRO A 124 25.70 11.00 -4.51
C PRO A 124 25.29 9.90 -3.51
N VAL A 125 25.52 10.14 -2.22
CA VAL A 125 25.09 9.26 -1.12
C VAL A 125 23.56 9.15 -1.03
N SER A 126 22.83 10.26 -1.22
CA SER A 126 21.36 10.26 -1.16
C SER A 126 20.74 9.37 -2.24
N LEU A 127 21.29 9.39 -3.45
CA LEU A 127 20.82 8.55 -4.56
C LEU A 127 21.08 7.06 -4.33
N VAL A 128 22.24 6.72 -3.77
CA VAL A 128 22.55 5.34 -3.36
C VAL A 128 21.55 4.85 -2.31
N CYS A 129 21.19 5.69 -1.34
CA CYS A 129 20.21 5.33 -0.31
C CYS A 129 18.81 5.13 -0.90
N VAL A 130 18.41 5.94 -1.87
CA VAL A 130 17.17 5.75 -2.62
C VAL A 130 17.18 4.41 -3.35
N ASP A 131 18.27 4.03 -4.01
CA ASP A 131 18.38 2.74 -4.70
C ASP A 131 18.29 1.54 -3.74
N ILE A 132 18.94 1.64 -2.58
CA ILE A 132 18.88 0.60 -1.53
C ILE A 132 17.45 0.45 -1.01
N TRP A 133 16.80 1.56 -0.67
CA TRP A 133 15.40 1.56 -0.23
C TRP A 133 14.51 0.96 -1.31
N PHE A 134 14.68 1.40 -2.55
CA PHE A 134 13.89 0.95 -3.70
C PHE A 134 14.06 -0.56 -3.94
N ALA A 135 15.28 -1.10 -3.87
CA ALA A 135 15.53 -2.54 -4.03
C ALA A 135 14.78 -3.38 -2.98
N LEU A 136 14.89 -2.99 -1.70
CA LEU A 136 14.25 -3.69 -0.59
C LEU A 136 12.72 -3.56 -0.65
N ALA A 137 12.22 -2.36 -0.91
CA ALA A 137 10.80 -2.07 -1.07
C ALA A 137 10.19 -2.81 -2.27
N LEU A 138 10.91 -2.86 -3.40
CA LEU A 138 10.44 -3.55 -4.61
C LEU A 138 10.25 -5.04 -4.36
N MET A 139 11.16 -5.68 -3.61
CA MET A 139 10.97 -7.09 -3.25
C MET A 139 9.71 -7.29 -2.38
N ALA A 140 9.49 -6.44 -1.38
CA ALA A 140 8.28 -6.50 -0.55
C ALA A 140 7.01 -6.26 -1.37
N ALA A 141 7.07 -5.42 -2.39
CA ALA A 141 5.96 -5.14 -3.29
C ALA A 141 5.67 -6.31 -4.25
N VAL A 142 6.70 -6.94 -4.81
CA VAL A 142 6.56 -8.18 -5.61
C VAL A 142 5.88 -9.27 -4.79
N ASP A 143 6.21 -9.39 -3.50
CA ASP A 143 5.54 -10.33 -2.62
C ASP A 143 4.08 -9.96 -2.38
N ALA A 144 3.80 -8.70 -2.06
CA ALA A 144 2.43 -8.22 -1.91
C ALA A 144 1.60 -8.51 -3.17
N PHE A 145 2.18 -8.37 -4.36
CA PHE A 145 1.49 -8.69 -5.62
C PHE A 145 1.18 -10.16 -5.76
N ALA A 146 2.13 -11.03 -5.48
CA ALA A 146 1.89 -12.47 -5.49
C ALA A 146 0.74 -12.84 -4.54
N ILE A 147 0.68 -12.22 -3.34
CA ILE A 147 -0.44 -12.41 -2.41
C ILE A 147 -1.76 -11.88 -2.97
N VAL A 148 -1.77 -10.71 -3.62
CA VAL A 148 -2.99 -10.13 -4.15
C VAL A 148 -3.58 -10.95 -5.30
N VAL A 149 -2.72 -11.53 -6.15
CA VAL A 149 -3.16 -12.45 -7.22
C VAL A 149 -3.89 -13.67 -6.67
N ASN A 150 -3.67 -14.05 -5.40
CA ASN A 150 -4.41 -15.15 -4.77
C ASN A 150 -5.86 -14.78 -4.39
N LEU A 151 -6.27 -13.51 -4.50
CA LEU A 151 -7.64 -13.03 -4.25
C LEU A 151 -8.21 -13.38 -2.87
N ASN A 152 -7.35 -13.80 -1.93
CA ASN A 152 -7.73 -14.10 -0.56
C ASN A 152 -7.69 -12.80 0.26
N ARG A 153 -8.83 -12.14 0.42
CA ARG A 153 -8.93 -10.84 1.11
C ARG A 153 -8.31 -10.84 2.51
N SER A 154 -8.55 -11.91 3.28
CA SER A 154 -8.05 -12.01 4.65
C SER A 154 -6.52 -12.04 4.64
N LEU A 155 -5.94 -12.86 3.77
CA LEU A 155 -4.49 -12.94 3.60
C LEU A 155 -3.92 -11.63 3.06
N ILE A 156 -4.52 -11.00 2.05
CA ILE A 156 -4.08 -9.71 1.49
C ILE A 156 -3.97 -8.65 2.59
N HIS A 157 -5.02 -8.53 3.39
CA HIS A 157 -5.08 -7.56 4.46
C HIS A 157 -4.03 -7.86 5.55
N GLN A 158 -3.97 -9.11 6.01
CA GLN A 158 -3.00 -9.50 7.04
C GLN A 158 -1.55 -9.36 6.54
N PHE A 159 -1.26 -9.79 5.32
CA PHE A 159 0.05 -9.67 4.72
C PHE A 159 0.45 -8.20 4.57
N HIS A 160 -0.46 -7.33 4.12
CA HIS A 160 -0.19 -5.91 4.01
C HIS A 160 0.20 -5.28 5.37
N TYR A 161 -0.63 -5.49 6.40
CA TYR A 161 -0.41 -4.88 7.73
C TYR A 161 0.78 -5.48 8.49
N PHE A 162 0.96 -6.80 8.46
CA PHE A 162 2.02 -7.46 9.22
C PHE A 162 3.33 -7.53 8.46
N VAL A 163 3.30 -7.77 7.15
CA VAL A 163 4.52 -8.00 6.36
C VAL A 163 4.90 -6.75 5.59
N SER A 164 4.07 -6.29 4.66
CA SER A 164 4.45 -5.20 3.74
C SER A 164 4.87 -3.93 4.47
N LEU A 165 4.08 -3.44 5.43
CA LEU A 165 4.41 -2.23 6.18
C LEU A 165 5.71 -2.38 6.99
N ARG A 166 5.93 -3.53 7.64
CA ARG A 166 7.16 -3.79 8.41
C ARG A 166 8.39 -3.87 7.51
N MET A 167 8.27 -4.52 6.36
CA MET A 167 9.35 -4.60 5.37
C MET A 167 9.70 -3.22 4.80
N MET A 168 8.71 -2.35 4.57
CA MET A 168 8.95 -0.96 4.14
C MET A 168 9.66 -0.13 5.22
N VAL A 169 9.28 -0.30 6.50
CA VAL A 169 9.98 0.36 7.62
C VAL A 169 11.43 -0.14 7.72
N LEU A 170 11.66 -1.44 7.57
CA LEU A 170 13.02 -1.98 7.58
C LEU A 170 13.85 -1.51 6.38
N ALA A 171 13.26 -1.44 5.19
CA ALA A 171 13.92 -0.85 4.02
C ALA A 171 14.36 0.59 4.28
N PHE A 172 13.51 1.38 4.94
CA PHE A 172 13.82 2.75 5.33
C PHE A 172 14.95 2.82 6.37
N ILE A 173 14.95 1.94 7.38
CA ILE A 173 16.01 1.86 8.39
C ILE A 173 17.35 1.50 7.73
N VAL A 174 17.38 0.49 6.86
CA VAL A 174 18.61 0.04 6.18
C VAL A 174 19.15 1.14 5.26
N SER A 175 18.29 1.79 4.48
CA SER A 175 18.66 2.91 3.62
C SER A 175 19.23 4.09 4.43
N THR A 176 18.58 4.41 5.56
CA THR A 176 19.03 5.47 6.46
C THR A 176 20.36 5.12 7.14
N ALA A 177 20.55 3.87 7.55
CA ALA A 177 21.82 3.40 8.10
C ALA A 177 22.94 3.50 7.06
N ALA A 178 22.67 3.16 5.79
CA ALA A 178 23.61 3.34 4.69
C ALA A 178 23.99 4.82 4.48
N TYR A 179 23.03 5.74 4.61
CA TYR A 179 23.27 7.18 4.57
C TYR A 179 24.24 7.64 5.66
N PHE A 180 24.03 7.18 6.89
CA PHE A 180 24.90 7.54 8.02
C PHE A 180 26.31 6.95 7.90
N LEU A 181 26.45 5.77 7.31
CA LEU A 181 27.73 5.11 7.08
C LEU A 181 28.59 5.80 6.00
N HIS A 182 27.97 6.44 5.01
CA HIS A 182 28.69 7.09 3.89
C HIS A 182 29.07 8.56 4.15
N GLY A 183 28.86 9.08 5.37
CA GLY A 183 29.19 10.47 5.69
C GLY A 183 30.71 10.73 5.70
N ASN A 184 31.13 11.81 5.02
CA ASN A 184 32.51 12.17 4.66
C ASN A 184 33.52 12.45 5.80
N GLU A 185 33.23 12.13 7.06
CA GLU A 185 34.14 12.44 8.16
C GLU A 185 35.13 11.29 8.42
N HIS A 186 36.42 11.63 8.33
CA HIS A 186 37.58 10.72 8.40
C HIS A 186 37.89 10.20 9.82
N SER A 187 37.07 10.52 10.82
CA SER A 187 37.29 10.06 12.19
C SER A 187 36.55 8.75 12.44
N ALA A 188 37.30 7.65 12.54
CA ALA A 188 36.76 6.32 12.83
C ALA A 188 35.88 6.27 14.10
N ARG A 189 36.17 7.11 15.12
CA ARG A 189 35.32 7.24 16.32
C ARG A 189 33.94 7.81 15.99
N HIS A 190 33.85 8.83 15.16
CA HIS A 190 32.58 9.47 14.79
C HIS A 190 31.71 8.52 13.95
N GLN A 191 32.31 7.68 13.12
CA GLN A 191 31.59 6.64 12.36
C GLN A 191 30.95 5.59 13.29
N VAL A 192 31.66 5.14 14.33
CA VAL A 192 31.12 4.18 15.32
C VAL A 192 29.93 4.78 16.07
N TYR A 193 30.03 6.02 16.55
CA TYR A 193 28.91 6.69 17.24
C TYR A 193 27.69 6.89 16.33
N ARG A 194 27.90 7.25 15.06
CA ARG A 194 26.81 7.42 14.08
C ARG A 194 26.14 6.09 13.75
N LEU A 195 26.91 5.02 13.60
CA LEU A 195 26.36 3.69 13.39
C LEU A 195 25.57 3.22 14.60
N ALA A 196 26.11 3.38 15.81
CA ALA A 196 25.40 3.05 17.05
C ALA A 196 24.09 3.85 17.18
N ALA A 197 24.12 5.15 16.88
CA ALA A 197 22.93 5.99 16.87
C ALA A 197 21.91 5.55 15.80
N ALA A 198 22.36 5.20 14.59
CA ALA A 198 21.49 4.70 13.53
C ALA A 198 20.85 3.35 13.88
N VAL A 199 21.60 2.43 14.48
CA VAL A 199 21.09 1.14 14.96
C VAL A 199 20.10 1.35 16.09
N PHE A 200 20.40 2.21 17.07
CA PHE A 200 19.51 2.52 18.17
C PHE A 200 18.20 3.17 17.68
N LEU A 201 18.30 4.22 16.85
CA LEU A 201 17.15 4.92 16.29
C LEU A 201 16.33 4.00 15.38
N GLY A 202 16.99 3.20 14.55
CA GLY A 202 16.34 2.21 13.71
C GLY A 202 15.60 1.15 14.52
N SER A 203 16.22 0.64 15.59
CA SER A 203 15.60 -0.34 16.49
C SER A 203 14.40 0.26 17.23
N ALA A 204 14.54 1.49 17.72
CA ALA A 204 13.45 2.22 18.36
C ALA A 204 12.28 2.47 17.39
N LEU A 205 12.58 2.92 16.17
CA LEU A 205 11.57 3.13 15.12
C LEU A 205 10.87 1.83 14.76
N TYR A 206 11.61 0.74 14.61
CA TYR A 206 11.04 -0.57 14.34
C TYR A 206 10.14 -1.03 15.49
N ALA A 207 10.58 -0.93 16.75
CA ALA A 207 9.79 -1.29 17.93
C ALA A 207 8.48 -0.49 18.01
N VAL A 208 8.54 0.83 17.80
CA VAL A 208 7.35 1.69 17.75
C VAL A 208 6.43 1.26 16.60
N SER A 209 6.98 0.98 15.41
CA SER A 209 6.18 0.54 14.27
C SER A 209 5.45 -0.78 14.55
N VAL A 210 6.11 -1.73 15.23
CA VAL A 210 5.49 -3.01 15.63
C VAL A 210 4.35 -2.75 16.60
N VAL A 211 4.56 -1.94 17.65
CA VAL A 211 3.51 -1.62 18.63
C VAL A 211 2.31 -0.93 17.98
N VAL A 212 2.55 0.04 17.10
CA VAL A 212 1.49 0.77 16.40
C VAL A 212 0.72 -0.17 15.47
N LEU A 213 1.41 -0.96 14.65
CA LEU A 213 0.80 -1.89 13.71
C LEU A 213 -0.02 -2.98 14.43
N ASP A 214 0.49 -3.49 15.55
CA ASP A 214 -0.23 -4.50 16.36
C ASP A 214 -1.47 -3.92 17.03
N ARG A 215 -1.42 -2.65 17.49
CA ARG A 215 -2.61 -1.96 18.02
C ARG A 215 -3.64 -1.70 16.92
N LEU A 216 -3.21 -1.22 15.76
CA LEU A 216 -4.10 -1.00 14.62
C LEU A 216 -4.75 -2.30 14.15
N HIS A 217 -4.03 -3.43 14.22
CA HIS A 217 -4.60 -4.73 13.89
C HIS A 217 -5.75 -5.15 14.81
N LYS A 218 -5.66 -4.88 16.12
CA LYS A 218 -6.76 -5.21 17.06
C LYS A 218 -8.08 -4.53 16.72
N LEU A 219 -8.04 -3.43 15.97
CA LEU A 219 -9.23 -2.72 15.50
C LEU A 219 -9.86 -3.37 14.27
N LEU A 220 -9.18 -4.33 13.65
CA LEU A 220 -9.60 -4.99 12.43
C LEU A 220 -10.28 -6.31 12.78
N PRO A 221 -11.49 -6.57 12.26
CA PRO A 221 -12.23 -7.79 12.58
C PRO A 221 -11.44 -9.02 12.10
N VAL A 222 -11.02 -9.87 13.05
CA VAL A 222 -10.40 -11.16 12.76
C VAL A 222 -11.47 -12.08 12.18
N ARG A 223 -11.51 -12.22 10.86
CA ARG A 223 -12.34 -13.21 10.18
C ARG A 223 -11.51 -14.45 9.85
N GLY A 224 -12.16 -15.61 9.94
CA GLY A 224 -11.56 -16.92 9.67
C GLY A 224 -10.66 -16.88 8.44
N ILE A 225 -9.40 -17.21 8.65
CA ILE A 225 -8.38 -17.22 7.62
C ILE A 225 -8.48 -18.55 6.90
N GLY A 226 -8.87 -18.52 5.62
CA GLY A 226 -8.78 -19.72 4.79
C GLY A 226 -7.34 -19.88 4.31
N GLU A 227 -6.73 -21.04 4.59
CA GLU A 227 -5.47 -21.51 3.98
C GLU A 227 -5.74 -22.01 2.55
N SER A 228 -6.36 -21.17 1.73
CA SER A 228 -6.70 -21.49 0.34
C SER A 228 -6.75 -20.24 -0.53
N PRO A 229 -6.56 -20.37 -1.85
CA PRO A 229 -6.79 -19.29 -2.78
C PRO A 229 -8.24 -18.79 -2.69
N GLY A 230 -8.42 -17.48 -2.78
CA GLY A 230 -9.74 -16.87 -2.90
C GLY A 230 -10.29 -17.01 -4.32
N SER A 231 -11.55 -16.63 -4.50
CA SER A 231 -12.13 -16.43 -5.83
C SER A 231 -12.50 -14.97 -6.03
N LEU A 232 -12.42 -14.48 -7.28
CA LEU A 232 -12.83 -13.11 -7.61
C LEU A 232 -14.28 -12.84 -7.18
N GLN A 233 -15.14 -13.86 -7.29
CA GLN A 233 -16.50 -13.80 -6.79
C GLN A 233 -16.55 -13.54 -5.28
N LYS A 234 -15.90 -14.37 -4.45
CA LYS A 234 -15.89 -14.19 -2.98
C LYS A 234 -15.26 -12.85 -2.59
N PHE A 235 -14.22 -12.44 -3.30
CA PHE A 235 -13.52 -11.18 -3.10
C PHE A 235 -14.43 -9.98 -3.42
N SER A 236 -15.15 -10.03 -4.54
CA SER A 236 -16.09 -9.01 -4.98
C SER A 236 -17.34 -8.94 -4.08
N GLU A 237 -17.95 -10.08 -3.72
CA GLU A 237 -19.10 -10.14 -2.80
C GLU A 237 -18.81 -9.42 -1.47
N HIS A 238 -17.58 -9.55 -0.98
CA HIS A 238 -17.10 -8.90 0.23
C HIS A 238 -16.88 -7.38 0.08
N MET A 239 -16.60 -6.89 -1.13
CA MET A 239 -16.56 -5.46 -1.45
C MET A 239 -17.95 -4.88 -1.75
N CYS A 240 -18.88 -5.70 -2.27
CA CYS A 240 -20.20 -5.30 -2.72
C CYS A 240 -21.29 -5.38 -1.63
N LEU A 241 -20.94 -5.55 -0.36
CA LEU A 241 -21.92 -5.69 0.72
C LEU A 241 -22.85 -4.48 0.86
N PHE A 242 -22.40 -3.30 0.43
CA PHE A 242 -23.17 -2.06 0.38
C PHE A 242 -22.74 -1.26 -0.85
N ASP A 243 -23.69 -0.64 -1.56
CA ASP A 243 -23.37 0.21 -2.72
C ASP A 243 -24.09 1.55 -2.67
N LEU A 244 -23.50 2.53 -3.35
CA LEU A 244 -23.97 3.90 -3.45
C LEU A 244 -24.68 4.13 -4.79
N PRO A 245 -25.67 5.03 -4.87
CA PRO A 245 -26.14 5.51 -6.17
C PRO A 245 -25.01 6.15 -6.97
N TRP A 246 -24.99 5.98 -8.30
CA TRP A 246 -23.96 6.55 -9.20
C TRP A 246 -23.70 8.04 -8.96
N LYS A 247 -24.75 8.85 -8.82
CA LYS A 247 -24.64 10.29 -8.54
C LYS A 247 -23.82 10.57 -7.27
N ARG A 248 -24.06 9.82 -6.20
CA ARG A 248 -23.34 9.98 -4.93
C ARG A 248 -21.90 9.48 -5.04
N ALA A 249 -21.68 8.35 -5.72
CA ALA A 249 -20.34 7.83 -5.97
C ALA A 249 -19.46 8.81 -6.77
N ILE A 250 -20.01 9.39 -7.85
CA ILE A 250 -19.33 10.41 -8.67
C ILE A 250 -19.02 11.64 -7.82
N MET A 251 -20.00 12.17 -7.08
CA MET A 251 -19.79 13.35 -6.23
C MET A 251 -18.66 13.14 -5.22
N LEU A 252 -18.65 12.01 -4.51
CA LEU A 252 -17.60 11.71 -3.52
C LEU A 252 -16.23 11.51 -4.20
N ALA A 253 -16.19 10.83 -5.35
CA ALA A 253 -14.95 10.60 -6.08
C ALA A 253 -14.39 11.91 -6.65
N THR A 254 -15.23 12.81 -7.13
CA THR A 254 -14.84 14.15 -7.60
C THR A 254 -14.24 14.98 -6.46
N VAL A 255 -14.87 14.99 -5.28
CA VAL A 255 -14.33 15.70 -4.10
C VAL A 255 -12.96 15.13 -3.71
N ASN A 256 -12.83 13.80 -3.65
CA ASN A 256 -11.56 13.15 -3.34
C ASN A 256 -10.49 13.48 -4.41
N GLY A 257 -10.85 13.38 -5.69
CA GLY A 257 -9.95 13.69 -6.80
C GLY A 257 -9.51 15.15 -6.83
N ALA A 258 -10.38 16.09 -6.46
CA ALA A 258 -10.03 17.49 -6.31
C ALA A 258 -8.95 17.70 -5.24
N VAL A 259 -9.03 16.98 -4.13
CA VAL A 259 -7.96 17.02 -3.10
C VAL A 259 -6.65 16.49 -3.65
N GLY A 260 -6.64 15.36 -4.34
CA GLY A 260 -5.44 14.84 -5.01
C GLY A 260 -4.83 15.84 -6.01
N PHE A 261 -5.67 16.53 -6.79
CA PHE A 261 -5.26 17.57 -7.72
C PHE A 261 -4.66 18.80 -7.02
N LEU A 262 -5.32 19.29 -5.96
CA LEU A 262 -4.82 20.41 -5.17
C LEU A 262 -3.49 20.06 -4.49
N LEU A 263 -3.35 18.86 -3.93
CA LEU A 263 -2.09 18.39 -3.37
C LEU A 263 -0.97 18.36 -4.41
N THR A 264 -1.25 17.84 -5.61
CA THR A 264 -0.26 17.72 -6.69
C THR A 264 0.20 19.10 -7.21
N THR A 265 -0.70 20.07 -7.27
CA THR A 265 -0.47 21.41 -7.85
C THR A 265 0.08 22.43 -6.86
N LEU A 266 -0.41 22.41 -5.62
CA LEU A 266 -0.09 23.43 -4.61
C LEU A 266 1.07 23.04 -3.70
N VAL A 267 1.29 21.74 -3.45
CA VAL A 267 2.36 21.30 -2.56
C VAL A 267 3.69 21.36 -3.31
N PRO A 268 4.71 22.07 -2.77
CA PRO A 268 6.03 22.12 -3.40
C PRO A 268 6.64 20.71 -3.57
N ALA A 269 7.39 20.51 -4.66
CA ALA A 269 7.97 19.20 -5.00
C ALA A 269 8.73 18.54 -3.83
N LYS A 270 9.47 19.32 -3.03
CA LYS A 270 10.19 18.84 -1.83
C LYS A 270 9.31 18.18 -0.76
N TRP A 271 8.03 18.54 -0.68
CA TRP A 271 7.07 17.98 0.27
C TRP A 271 6.13 16.96 -0.37
N SER A 272 6.18 16.80 -1.70
CA SER A 272 5.22 15.98 -2.43
C SER A 272 5.25 14.49 -2.09
N ILE A 273 6.33 14.00 -1.50
CA ILE A 273 6.40 12.64 -0.96
C ILE A 273 5.35 12.39 0.14
N LEU A 274 4.82 13.43 0.78
CA LEU A 274 3.74 13.31 1.76
C LEU A 274 2.34 13.29 1.12
N ASN A 275 2.20 13.76 -0.12
CA ASN A 275 0.91 13.91 -0.79
C ASN A 275 0.10 12.61 -0.80
N PRO A 276 0.65 11.44 -1.17
CA PRO A 276 -0.17 10.22 -1.20
C PRO A 276 -0.61 9.77 0.20
N VAL A 277 0.21 9.98 1.23
CA VAL A 277 -0.18 9.70 2.62
C VAL A 277 -1.37 10.57 3.02
N VAL A 278 -1.28 11.87 2.73
CA VAL A 278 -2.36 12.83 3.03
C VAL A 278 -3.62 12.49 2.24
N HIS A 279 -3.50 12.17 0.95
CA HIS A 279 -4.63 11.84 0.09
C HIS A 279 -5.34 10.55 0.54
N ILE A 280 -4.60 9.48 0.85
CA ILE A 280 -5.18 8.22 1.34
C ILE A 280 -5.83 8.42 2.72
N THR A 281 -5.18 9.17 3.62
CA THR A 281 -5.74 9.46 4.95
C THR A 281 -7.02 10.29 4.83
N TRP A 282 -6.99 11.32 3.98
CA TRP A 282 -8.16 12.12 3.65
C TRP A 282 -9.31 11.27 3.11
N GLU A 283 -9.06 10.38 2.16
CA GLU A 283 -10.08 9.51 1.58
C GLU A 283 -10.81 8.70 2.66
N VAL A 284 -10.05 8.06 3.55
CA VAL A 284 -10.60 7.23 4.63
C VAL A 284 -11.41 8.09 5.61
N THR A 285 -10.89 9.24 6.03
CA THR A 285 -11.59 10.16 6.94
C THR A 285 -12.84 10.75 6.30
N PHE A 286 -12.75 11.20 5.05
CA PHE A 286 -13.85 11.80 4.30
C PHE A 286 -15.00 10.82 4.12
N LEU A 287 -14.73 9.58 3.69
CA LEU A 287 -15.77 8.56 3.57
C LEU A 287 -16.40 8.23 4.92
N GLY A 288 -15.59 8.14 5.99
CA GLY A 288 -16.06 7.95 7.36
C GLY A 288 -17.01 9.07 7.82
N LEU A 289 -16.64 10.33 7.61
CA LEU A 289 -17.48 11.50 7.93
C LEU A 289 -18.78 11.53 7.12
N MET A 290 -18.73 11.08 5.86
CA MET A 290 -19.90 10.96 5.00
C MET A 290 -20.77 9.73 5.30
N GLY A 291 -20.47 8.99 6.39
CA GLY A 291 -21.20 7.81 6.83
C GLY A 291 -21.17 6.68 5.80
N THR A 292 -20.09 6.59 5.01
CA THR A 292 -19.97 5.65 3.91
C THR A 292 -18.63 4.92 3.93
N LYS A 293 -18.45 3.99 3.00
CA LYS A 293 -17.25 3.17 2.84
C LYS A 293 -16.91 3.11 1.35
N GLN A 294 -15.74 2.58 1.02
CA GLN A 294 -15.39 2.30 -0.37
C GLN A 294 -16.37 1.25 -0.94
N THR A 295 -17.26 1.68 -1.86
CA THR A 295 -18.18 0.80 -2.59
C THR A 295 -17.69 0.57 -4.01
N PRO A 296 -18.14 -0.47 -4.73
CA PRO A 296 -17.67 -0.76 -6.08
C PRO A 296 -17.77 0.43 -7.04
N ARG A 297 -18.87 1.19 -7.01
CA ARG A 297 -19.03 2.38 -7.85
C ARG A 297 -18.07 3.50 -7.47
N TYR A 298 -17.90 3.74 -6.17
CA TYR A 298 -16.96 4.74 -5.70
C TYR A 298 -15.52 4.37 -6.08
N ILE A 299 -15.10 3.13 -5.82
CA ILE A 299 -13.77 2.60 -6.15
C ILE A 299 -13.48 2.76 -7.64
N TRP A 300 -14.45 2.44 -8.51
CA TRP A 300 -14.29 2.54 -9.96
C TRP A 300 -13.90 3.97 -10.41
N PHE A 301 -14.46 5.02 -9.79
CA PHE A 301 -14.08 6.40 -10.09
C PHE A 301 -12.85 6.88 -9.32
N ALA A 302 -12.75 6.56 -8.03
CA ALA A 302 -11.76 7.14 -7.13
C ALA A 302 -10.38 6.49 -7.29
N THR A 303 -10.29 5.17 -7.46
CA THR A 303 -9.00 4.46 -7.56
C THR A 303 -8.12 4.98 -8.69
N PRO A 304 -8.62 5.18 -9.93
CA PRO A 304 -7.81 5.77 -11.00
C PRO A 304 -7.13 7.08 -10.58
N VAL A 305 -7.85 7.96 -9.88
CA VAL A 305 -7.32 9.27 -9.45
C VAL A 305 -6.31 9.14 -8.32
N VAL A 306 -6.64 8.35 -7.30
CA VAL A 306 -5.75 8.12 -6.14
C VAL A 306 -4.45 7.45 -6.61
N GLN A 307 -4.54 6.44 -7.45
CA GLN A 307 -3.37 5.74 -7.97
C GLN A 307 -2.57 6.60 -8.95
N ALA A 308 -3.21 7.42 -9.79
CA ALA A 308 -2.50 8.33 -10.69
C ALA A 308 -1.72 9.42 -9.93
N SER A 309 -2.33 10.02 -8.89
CA SER A 309 -1.63 11.00 -8.04
C SER A 309 -0.47 10.36 -7.29
N THR A 310 -0.71 9.17 -6.68
CA THR A 310 0.35 8.39 -6.02
C THR A 310 1.48 8.02 -6.98
N CYS A 311 1.14 7.53 -8.18
CA CYS A 311 2.12 7.19 -9.21
C CYS A 311 2.94 8.42 -9.62
N THR A 312 2.33 9.60 -9.71
CA THR A 312 3.04 10.82 -10.05
C THR A 312 4.03 11.22 -8.96
N ASP A 313 3.58 11.27 -7.70
CA ASP A 313 4.38 11.80 -6.57
C ASP A 313 5.41 10.80 -6.02
N TRP A 314 5.06 9.53 -5.86
CA TRP A 314 5.97 8.49 -5.38
C TRP A 314 6.74 7.78 -6.49
N GLY A 315 6.26 7.83 -7.73
CA GLY A 315 6.83 7.11 -8.85
C GLY A 315 7.51 8.02 -9.86
N LEU A 316 6.73 8.63 -10.76
CA LEU A 316 7.21 9.33 -11.94
C LEU A 316 8.13 10.51 -11.59
N ARG A 317 7.86 11.29 -10.53
CA ARG A 317 8.78 12.34 -10.07
C ARG A 317 10.16 11.80 -9.71
N GLN A 318 10.21 10.66 -9.02
CA GLN A 318 11.45 10.02 -8.59
C GLN A 318 12.21 9.43 -9.78
N VAL A 319 11.48 8.77 -10.69
CA VAL A 319 12.04 8.20 -11.92
C VAL A 319 12.54 9.29 -12.85
N ALA A 320 11.83 10.41 -12.99
CA ALA A 320 12.27 11.52 -13.83
C ALA A 320 13.54 12.18 -13.28
N ALA A 321 13.70 12.23 -11.96
CA ALA A 321 14.91 12.77 -11.32
C ALA A 321 16.11 11.82 -11.45
N ALA A 322 15.91 10.51 -11.34
CA ALA A 322 16.97 9.51 -11.41
C ALA A 322 16.46 8.19 -12.06
N PRO A 323 16.38 8.13 -13.39
CA PRO A 323 15.75 7.00 -14.10
C PRO A 323 16.59 5.72 -14.08
N ARG A 324 17.91 5.86 -13.87
CA ARG A 324 18.86 4.76 -13.80
C ARG A 324 19.22 4.43 -12.35
N LEU A 325 19.65 3.20 -12.12
CA LEU A 325 20.36 2.84 -10.88
C LEU A 325 21.73 3.53 -10.85
N VAL A 326 22.08 4.07 -9.69
CA VAL A 326 23.41 4.58 -9.35
C VAL A 326 24.26 3.46 -8.76
N ILE A 327 23.66 2.56 -7.98
CA ILE A 327 24.35 1.34 -7.52
C ILE A 327 24.53 0.34 -8.67
N ARG A 328 25.56 -0.52 -8.55
CA ARG A 328 25.81 -1.56 -9.55
C ARG A 328 24.62 -2.53 -9.64
N PRO A 329 24.22 -3.01 -10.84
CA PRO A 329 23.10 -3.94 -11.02
C PRO A 329 23.11 -5.17 -10.11
N TRP A 330 24.27 -5.80 -9.91
CA TRP A 330 24.39 -6.97 -9.03
C TRP A 330 24.19 -6.61 -7.54
N VAL A 331 24.58 -5.40 -7.12
CA VAL A 331 24.33 -4.89 -5.75
C VAL A 331 22.84 -4.68 -5.55
N PHE A 332 22.17 -4.08 -6.54
CA PHE A 332 20.72 -3.90 -6.51
C PHE A 332 19.97 -5.22 -6.33
N LEU A 333 20.31 -6.24 -7.14
CA LEU A 333 19.69 -7.56 -7.05
C LEU A 333 20.04 -8.28 -5.74
N ALA A 334 21.25 -8.08 -5.21
CA ALA A 334 21.62 -8.57 -3.90
C ALA A 334 20.76 -7.95 -2.79
N PHE A 335 20.44 -6.66 -2.86
CA PHE A 335 19.50 -6.02 -1.93
C PHE A 335 18.08 -6.53 -2.11
N MET A 336 17.61 -6.77 -3.34
CA MET A 336 16.31 -7.43 -3.54
C MET A 336 16.28 -8.81 -2.86
N LEU A 337 17.33 -9.61 -3.02
CA LEU A 337 17.45 -10.90 -2.34
C LEU A 337 17.54 -10.76 -0.81
N ALA A 338 18.24 -9.74 -0.31
CA ALA A 338 18.27 -9.43 1.11
C ALA A 338 16.87 -9.11 1.64
N GLY A 339 16.04 -8.38 0.88
CA GLY A 339 14.63 -8.14 1.22
C GLY A 339 13.84 -9.45 1.35
N ARG A 340 14.06 -10.42 0.45
CA ARG A 340 13.47 -11.76 0.54
C ARG A 340 13.93 -12.50 1.80
N LEU A 341 15.22 -12.50 2.08
CA LEU A 341 15.79 -13.16 3.26
C LEU A 341 15.28 -12.52 4.55
N MET A 342 15.17 -11.20 4.61
CA MET A 342 14.59 -10.48 5.73
C MET A 342 13.15 -10.91 6.00
N PHE A 343 12.33 -11.09 4.95
CA PHE A 343 10.99 -11.64 5.10
C PHE A 343 11.02 -13.09 5.62
N ASP A 344 11.87 -13.95 5.07
CA ASP A 344 11.99 -15.35 5.51
C ASP A 344 12.45 -15.43 6.98
N ILE A 345 13.37 -14.56 7.42
CA ILE A 345 13.76 -14.45 8.84
C ILE A 345 12.58 -14.04 9.71
N HIS A 346 11.79 -13.03 9.30
CA HIS A 346 10.59 -12.63 10.02
C HIS A 346 9.56 -13.74 10.10
N LEU A 347 9.45 -14.54 9.03
CA LEU A 347 8.57 -15.69 8.98
C LEU A 347 8.97 -16.73 10.04
N HIS A 348 10.25 -17.05 10.15
CA HIS A 348 10.76 -18.04 11.11
C HIS A 348 10.82 -17.55 12.56
N THR A 349 10.86 -16.23 12.78
CA THR A 349 11.02 -15.64 14.12
C THR A 349 9.72 -15.03 14.62
N VAL A 350 9.33 -13.88 14.07
CA VAL A 350 8.19 -13.07 14.50
C VAL A 350 6.86 -13.73 14.13
N PHE A 351 6.80 -14.36 12.96
CA PHE A 351 5.57 -14.97 12.42
C PHE A 351 5.57 -16.50 12.48
N ARG A 352 6.40 -17.11 13.33
CA ARG A 352 6.53 -18.58 13.44
C ARG A 352 5.21 -19.32 13.68
N HIS A 353 4.24 -18.64 14.30
CA HIS A 353 2.92 -19.19 14.65
C HIS A 353 1.83 -18.84 13.63
N ARG A 354 2.16 -18.11 12.56
CA ARG A 354 1.23 -17.63 11.54
C ARG A 354 1.22 -18.60 10.36
N ARG A 355 0.42 -19.66 10.50
CA ARG A 355 0.25 -20.70 9.47
C ARG A 355 -0.15 -20.13 8.11
N ASP A 356 -0.93 -19.07 8.12
CA ASP A 356 -1.34 -18.30 6.94
C ASP A 356 -0.14 -17.73 6.16
N PHE A 357 0.87 -17.20 6.85
CA PHE A 357 2.07 -16.67 6.21
C PHE A 357 3.02 -17.78 5.76
N HIS A 358 3.09 -18.89 6.50
CA HIS A 358 3.86 -20.07 6.07
C HIS A 358 3.25 -20.72 4.83
N TRP A 359 1.92 -20.84 4.78
CA TRP A 359 1.19 -21.28 3.60
C TRP A 359 1.46 -20.33 2.42
N ALA A 360 1.33 -19.02 2.65
CA ALA A 360 1.58 -18.03 1.62
C ALA A 360 3.00 -18.12 1.07
N ARG A 361 4.00 -18.31 1.94
CA ARG A 361 5.39 -18.48 1.54
C ARG A 361 5.63 -19.70 0.65
N LYS A 362 4.87 -20.78 0.89
CA LYS A 362 5.01 -22.05 0.17
C LYS A 362 4.24 -22.07 -1.15
N GLU A 363 3.01 -21.57 -1.14
CA GLU A 363 2.04 -21.77 -2.23
C GLU A 363 1.75 -20.48 -3.02
N ALA A 364 1.85 -19.29 -2.39
CA ALA A 364 1.46 -18.03 -3.01
C ALA A 364 2.66 -17.23 -3.55
N LEU A 365 3.79 -17.23 -2.85
CA LEU A 365 4.96 -16.43 -3.19
C LEU A 365 5.90 -17.15 -4.18
N VAL A 366 6.64 -16.35 -4.96
CA VAL A 366 7.64 -16.89 -5.89
C VAL A 366 8.78 -17.57 -5.10
N PRO A 367 9.10 -18.84 -5.38
CA PRO A 367 10.21 -19.53 -4.72
C PRO A 367 11.54 -18.80 -4.93
N THR A 368 12.39 -18.77 -3.91
CA THR A 368 13.71 -18.12 -3.95
C THR A 368 14.58 -18.67 -5.08
N SER A 369 14.50 -19.97 -5.38
CA SER A 369 15.22 -20.58 -6.51
C SER A 369 14.83 -19.98 -7.87
N ARG A 370 13.53 -19.76 -8.09
CA ARG A 370 13.05 -19.10 -9.32
C ARG A 370 13.45 -17.64 -9.35
N LEU A 371 13.38 -16.94 -8.21
CA LEU A 371 13.82 -15.55 -8.10
C LEU A 371 15.31 -15.40 -8.45
N LEU A 372 16.16 -16.29 -7.93
CA LEU A 372 17.60 -16.32 -8.27
C LEU A 372 17.83 -16.56 -9.75
N ALA A 373 17.08 -17.48 -10.37
CA ALA A 373 17.16 -17.70 -11.82
C ALA A 373 16.76 -16.45 -12.62
N PHE A 374 15.70 -15.74 -12.22
CA PHE A 374 15.31 -14.46 -12.83
C PHE A 374 16.40 -13.38 -12.65
N PHE A 375 17.01 -13.28 -11.48
CA PHE A 375 18.09 -12.32 -11.22
C PHE A 375 19.35 -12.66 -12.03
N ALA A 376 19.72 -13.94 -12.13
CA ALA A 376 20.83 -14.40 -12.95
C ALA A 376 20.58 -14.08 -14.44
N ALA A 377 19.39 -14.38 -14.96
CA ALA A 377 19.00 -14.04 -16.32
C ALA A 377 19.06 -12.53 -16.57
N GLY A 378 18.53 -11.72 -15.64
CA GLY A 378 18.60 -10.26 -15.71
C GLY A 378 20.04 -9.74 -15.75
N LEU A 379 20.95 -10.31 -14.96
CA LEU A 379 22.37 -9.97 -15.01
C LEU A 379 23.04 -10.38 -16.32
N ILE A 380 22.74 -11.57 -16.85
CA ILE A 380 23.29 -12.01 -18.14
C ILE A 380 22.88 -11.03 -19.24
N ILE A 381 21.60 -10.65 -19.28
CA ILE A 381 21.08 -9.66 -20.24
C ILE A 381 21.79 -8.30 -20.06
N GLU A 382 21.99 -7.86 -18.82
CA GLU A 382 22.76 -6.65 -18.50
C GLU A 382 24.20 -6.74 -19.04
N PHE A 383 24.88 -7.87 -18.84
CA PHE A 383 26.24 -8.10 -19.34
C PHE A 383 26.32 -8.21 -20.87
N MET A 384 25.23 -8.59 -21.54
CA MET A 384 25.12 -8.56 -23.00
C MET A 384 24.93 -7.13 -23.56
N GLY A 385 24.90 -6.11 -22.70
CA GLY A 385 24.79 -4.70 -23.09
C GLY A 385 23.35 -4.17 -23.16
N LEU A 386 22.36 -4.95 -22.73
CA LEU A 386 20.97 -4.51 -22.62
C LEU A 386 20.69 -4.06 -21.17
N PRO A 387 20.57 -2.75 -20.87
CA PRO A 387 20.54 -2.22 -19.50
C PRO A 387 19.20 -2.42 -18.78
N VAL A 388 18.72 -3.66 -18.71
CA VAL A 388 17.41 -4.04 -18.15
C VAL A 388 17.35 -3.79 -16.64
N VAL A 389 18.39 -4.16 -15.90
CA VAL A 389 18.46 -3.95 -14.45
C VAL A 389 18.75 -2.49 -14.15
N THR A 390 19.64 -1.86 -14.92
CA THR A 390 19.94 -0.43 -14.75
C THR A 390 18.71 0.45 -14.96
N LEU A 391 17.79 0.08 -15.86
CA LEU A 391 16.53 0.80 -16.14
C LEU A 391 15.31 0.19 -15.45
N ILE A 392 15.50 -0.56 -14.36
CA ILE A 392 14.39 -1.24 -13.68
C ILE A 392 13.38 -0.28 -13.04
N LYS A 393 13.82 0.91 -12.59
CA LYS A 393 12.98 1.91 -11.89
C LYS A 393 11.72 2.31 -12.69
N PRO A 394 11.81 2.82 -13.94
CA PRO A 394 10.63 3.18 -14.72
C PRO A 394 9.68 1.99 -14.95
N LEU A 395 10.24 0.81 -15.23
CA LEU A 395 9.46 -0.41 -15.46
C LEU A 395 8.70 -0.82 -14.21
N ALA A 396 9.40 -0.87 -13.07
CA ALA A 396 8.82 -1.23 -11.80
C ALA A 396 7.77 -0.21 -11.33
N VAL A 397 8.03 1.09 -11.42
CA VAL A 397 7.03 2.12 -11.05
C VAL A 397 5.76 1.98 -11.89
N LEU A 398 5.90 1.86 -13.21
CA LEU A 398 4.75 1.68 -14.10
C LEU A 398 3.97 0.40 -13.76
N PHE A 399 4.68 -0.72 -13.60
CA PHE A 399 4.07 -2.01 -13.28
C PHE A 399 3.37 -1.98 -11.91
N LEU A 400 4.03 -1.41 -10.89
CA LEU A 400 3.51 -1.37 -9.53
C LEU A 400 2.19 -0.60 -9.46
N HIS A 401 2.11 0.57 -10.11
CA HIS A 401 0.92 1.39 -10.09
C HIS A 401 -0.18 0.89 -11.03
N ALA A 402 0.18 0.36 -12.21
CA ALA A 402 -0.78 -0.29 -13.09
C ALA A 402 -1.44 -1.48 -12.40
N PHE A 403 -0.64 -2.33 -11.74
CA PHE A 403 -1.17 -3.42 -10.93
C PHE A 403 -2.01 -2.89 -9.77
N GLY A 404 -1.51 -1.90 -9.02
CA GLY A 404 -2.24 -1.27 -7.93
C GLY A 404 -3.64 -0.81 -8.32
N VAL A 405 -3.81 -0.23 -9.51
CA VAL A 405 -5.13 0.12 -10.08
C VAL A 405 -5.98 -1.13 -10.33
N LEU A 406 -5.42 -2.15 -10.97
CA LEU A 406 -6.14 -3.38 -11.33
C LEU A 406 -6.66 -4.14 -10.10
N VAL A 407 -5.92 -4.14 -8.98
CA VAL A 407 -6.32 -4.79 -7.72
C VAL A 407 -7.68 -4.31 -7.23
N PHE A 408 -7.99 -3.04 -7.42
CA PHE A 408 -9.27 -2.46 -7.01
C PHE A 408 -10.30 -2.43 -8.14
N LEU A 409 -9.86 -2.21 -9.39
CA LEU A 409 -10.78 -2.17 -10.54
C LEU A 409 -11.35 -3.55 -10.89
N LEU A 410 -10.56 -4.63 -10.80
CA LEU A 410 -11.03 -5.99 -11.10
C LEU A 410 -12.25 -6.41 -10.26
N PRO A 411 -12.19 -6.42 -8.91
CA PRO A 411 -13.35 -6.80 -8.09
C PRO A 411 -14.54 -5.85 -8.24
N SER A 412 -14.27 -4.56 -8.44
CA SER A 412 -15.32 -3.54 -8.57
C SER A 412 -16.06 -3.68 -9.89
N SER A 413 -15.31 -3.82 -11.00
CA SER A 413 -15.88 -4.06 -12.32
C SER A 413 -16.64 -5.39 -12.36
N TYR A 414 -16.11 -6.43 -11.71
CA TYR A 414 -16.81 -7.70 -11.57
C TYR A 414 -18.14 -7.54 -10.82
N GLY A 415 -18.13 -6.85 -9.68
CA GLY A 415 -19.33 -6.60 -8.88
C GLY A 415 -20.41 -5.80 -9.64
N LEU A 416 -19.98 -4.82 -10.43
CA LEU A 416 -20.85 -3.99 -11.27
C LEU A 416 -21.37 -4.71 -12.51
N ALA A 417 -20.58 -5.62 -13.09
CA ALA A 417 -20.96 -6.31 -14.31
C ALA A 417 -21.93 -7.47 -14.07
N PHE A 418 -21.72 -8.19 -12.96
CA PHE A 418 -22.50 -9.38 -12.61
C PHE A 418 -23.60 -9.10 -11.56
N ASP A 419 -23.95 -7.83 -11.34
CA ASP A 419 -25.08 -7.33 -10.54
C ASP A 419 -25.28 -8.03 -9.17
N LYS A 420 -24.17 -8.39 -8.49
CA LYS A 420 -24.23 -8.91 -7.11
C LYS A 420 -24.44 -7.84 -6.05
N ILE A 421 -24.65 -6.60 -6.47
CA ILE A 421 -24.98 -5.48 -5.60
C ILE A 421 -26.40 -5.73 -5.09
N LYS A 422 -26.53 -6.28 -3.88
CA LYS A 422 -27.81 -6.34 -3.18
C LYS A 422 -28.36 -4.92 -3.12
N SER A 423 -29.42 -4.65 -3.89
CA SER A 423 -30.11 -3.37 -3.82
C SER A 423 -30.52 -3.14 -2.37
N ILE A 424 -29.96 -2.10 -1.74
CA ILE A 424 -30.43 -1.67 -0.43
C ILE A 424 -31.93 -1.38 -0.61
N ARG A 425 -32.74 -2.20 0.04
CA ARG A 425 -34.19 -2.03 0.19
C ARG A 425 -34.36 -0.60 0.72
N ARG A 426 -34.99 0.28 -0.08
CA ARG A 426 -35.29 1.65 0.33
C ARG A 426 -36.04 1.58 1.66
N TYR A 427 -35.43 2.11 2.71
CA TYR A 427 -36.14 2.49 3.93
C TYR A 427 -36.54 3.96 3.78
#